data_AF-A0A6I5RK47-F1
#
_entry.id   AF-A0A6I5RK47-F1
#
_cell.length_a   1.000
_cell.length_b   1.000
_cell.length_c   1.000
_cell.angle_alpha   90.00
_cell.angle_beta   90.00
_cell.angle_gamma   90.00
#
_symmetry.space_group_name_H-M   'P 1'
#
loop_
_entity.id
_entity.type
_entity.pdbx_description
1 polymer ?
#
loop_
_entity_poly.entity_id
_entity_poly.type
_entity_poly.pdbx_seq_one_letter_code
_entity_poly.pdbx_strand_id
1 'polypeptide(L)'
;MSPGAQFRRYGLATVVLWTELVHHLEAGYFLWARPAPTKADSPGLQWWGAIAANSAIGFLALWKMDMTGAIAPLMAIAVPLVLVMLFGVRYLGMKRVAQRQGLAVRFRAWEAGFPLSAVIALASGALYPIPGSVYPITHQWRYREWLPKLGRMALAGTLPVLLLVAVASALSQLSDLPLWLMAGLEATLWLGKPLIVFDIVLPFFPFASFNGRLLWDWNKVVWGLMTAAAIGVVFV
;
A
#
# COMPACT_ATOMS: atom_id res chain seq x y z
N MET A 1 -9.80 15.70 -0.45
CA MET A 1 -8.82 16.79 -0.24
C MET A 1 -7.65 16.23 0.55
N SER A 2 -6.42 16.72 0.37
CA SER A 2 -5.29 16.33 1.23
C SER A 2 -5.50 16.79 2.70
N PRO A 3 -4.92 16.11 3.71
CA PRO A 3 -5.09 16.47 5.12
C PRO A 3 -4.76 17.94 5.43
N GLY A 4 -3.66 18.47 4.88
CA GLY A 4 -3.31 19.88 5.05
C GLY A 4 -4.34 20.85 4.45
N ALA A 5 -5.01 20.47 3.35
CA ALA A 5 -6.10 21.27 2.81
C ALA A 5 -7.37 21.20 3.68
N GLN A 6 -7.59 20.08 4.38
CA GLN A 6 -8.69 19.95 5.33
C GLN A 6 -8.44 20.79 6.58
N PHE A 7 -7.25 20.74 7.17
CA PHE A 7 -6.87 21.60 8.30
C PHE A 7 -6.92 23.09 7.95
N ARG A 8 -6.46 23.50 6.76
CA ARG A 8 -6.61 24.89 6.31
C ARG A 8 -8.08 25.32 6.18
N ARG A 9 -8.97 24.39 5.88
CA ARG A 9 -10.39 24.67 5.64
C ARG A 9 -11.24 24.63 6.92
N TYR A 10 -11.00 23.65 7.79
CA TYR A 10 -11.83 23.36 8.96
C TYR A 10 -11.10 23.57 10.29
N GLY A 11 -9.80 23.90 10.28
CA GLY A 11 -9.01 24.06 11.50
C GLY A 11 -9.03 22.80 12.36
N LEU A 12 -9.16 22.99 13.68
CA LEU A 12 -9.26 21.89 14.65
C LEU A 12 -10.54 21.05 14.52
N ALA A 13 -11.60 21.58 13.91
CA ALA A 13 -12.82 20.82 13.65
C ALA A 13 -12.58 19.65 12.67
N THR A 14 -11.45 19.64 11.96
CA THR A 14 -11.00 18.49 11.15
C THR A 14 -10.93 17.21 11.99
N VAL A 15 -10.50 17.29 13.25
CA VAL A 15 -10.38 16.11 14.13
C VAL A 15 -11.75 15.52 14.42
N VAL A 16 -12.72 16.37 14.81
CA VAL A 16 -14.11 15.93 15.03
C VAL A 16 -14.68 15.31 13.77
N LEU A 17 -14.49 15.96 12.61
CA LEU A 17 -14.97 15.46 11.33
C LEU A 17 -14.33 14.11 10.95
N TRP A 18 -13.07 13.87 11.28
CA TRP A 18 -12.42 12.57 11.08
C TRP A 18 -12.94 11.48 12.00
N THR A 19 -13.33 11.84 13.23
CA THR A 19 -13.92 10.89 14.17
C THR A 19 -15.32 10.49 13.73
N GLU A 20 -16.17 11.48 13.41
CA GLU A 20 -17.56 11.25 12.96
C GLU A 20 -17.64 10.43 11.67
N LEU A 21 -16.69 10.62 10.75
CA LEU A 21 -16.62 9.90 9.48
C LEU A 21 -15.77 8.63 9.55
N VAL A 22 -15.28 8.26 10.74
CA VAL A 22 -14.39 7.10 10.96
C VAL A 22 -13.20 7.10 9.99
N HIS A 23 -12.76 8.30 9.59
CA HIS A 23 -11.82 8.50 8.50
C HIS A 23 -10.47 7.84 8.79
N HIS A 24 -10.11 7.74 10.06
CA HIS A 24 -8.87 7.19 10.57
C HIS A 24 -8.76 5.65 10.46
N LEU A 25 -9.87 4.93 10.21
CA LEU A 25 -9.86 3.47 10.04
C LEU A 25 -9.95 3.05 8.58
N GLU A 26 -10.42 3.92 7.69
CA GLU A 26 -10.62 3.61 6.27
C GLU A 26 -9.47 4.14 5.41
N ALA A 27 -8.52 3.25 5.09
CA ALA A 27 -7.54 3.55 4.07
C ALA A 27 -8.25 3.79 2.73
N GLY A 28 -7.83 4.83 1.99
CA GLY A 28 -8.34 5.13 0.64
C GLY A 28 -9.68 5.88 0.58
N TYR A 29 -10.28 6.23 1.71
CA TYR A 29 -11.36 7.20 1.74
C TYR A 29 -10.82 8.61 1.48
N PHE A 30 -11.55 9.44 0.74
CA PHE A 30 -11.17 10.82 0.47
C PHE A 30 -12.32 11.75 0.80
N LEU A 31 -12.08 12.75 1.65
CA LEU A 31 -13.09 13.76 1.94
C LEU A 31 -13.31 14.69 0.75
N TRP A 32 -14.57 14.78 0.32
CA TRP A 32 -15.02 15.68 -0.73
C TRP A 32 -15.55 16.95 -0.09
N ALA A 33 -15.24 18.10 -0.68
CA ALA A 33 -15.72 19.38 -0.20
C ALA A 33 -16.18 20.24 -1.38
N ARG A 34 -17.19 21.07 -1.13
CA ARG A 34 -17.69 22.08 -2.07
C ARG A 34 -17.42 23.48 -1.50
N PRO A 35 -16.80 24.41 -2.24
CA PRO A 35 -16.28 24.26 -3.60
C PRO A 35 -15.09 23.29 -3.64
N ALA A 36 -14.89 22.70 -4.82
CA ALA A 36 -13.77 21.81 -5.08
C ALA A 36 -12.43 22.55 -4.88
N PRO A 37 -11.35 21.85 -4.47
CA PRO A 37 -10.03 22.46 -4.37
C PRO A 37 -9.59 23.07 -5.69
N THR A 38 -9.04 24.29 -5.65
CA THR A 38 -8.57 25.03 -6.83
C THR A 38 -7.25 24.49 -7.39
N LYS A 39 -6.46 23.77 -6.57
CA LYS A 39 -5.17 23.18 -6.95
C LYS A 39 -5.22 21.67 -6.84
N ALA A 40 -4.80 20.97 -7.90
CA ALA A 40 -4.63 19.53 -7.85
C ALA A 40 -3.43 19.15 -6.94
N ASP A 41 -3.59 18.11 -6.13
CA ASP A 41 -2.50 17.58 -5.31
C ASP A 41 -1.39 16.99 -6.22
N SER A 42 -0.12 17.16 -5.84
CA SER A 42 1.02 16.62 -6.60
C SER A 42 1.13 15.09 -6.43
N PRO A 43 1.06 14.30 -7.52
CA PRO A 43 1.21 12.85 -7.43
C PRO A 43 2.60 12.42 -6.93
N GLY A 44 3.65 13.14 -7.34
CA GLY A 44 5.03 12.85 -6.93
C GLY A 44 5.26 13.08 -5.44
N LEU A 45 4.76 14.19 -4.89
CA LEU A 45 4.84 14.47 -3.46
C LEU A 45 4.06 13.44 -2.63
N GLN A 46 2.88 13.02 -3.12
CA GLN A 46 2.12 11.97 -2.45
C GLN A 46 2.84 10.63 -2.46
N TRP A 47 3.51 10.28 -3.57
CA TRP A 47 4.26 9.02 -3.66
C TRP A 47 5.46 9.00 -2.70
N TRP A 48 6.30 10.03 -2.75
CA TRP A 48 7.43 10.15 -1.81
C TRP A 48 6.98 10.31 -0.36
N GLY A 49 5.88 11.03 -0.12
CA GLY A 49 5.27 11.13 1.20
C GLY A 49 4.81 9.78 1.73
N ALA A 50 4.23 8.92 0.88
CA ALA A 50 3.86 7.56 1.26
C ALA A 50 5.07 6.69 1.60
N ILE A 51 6.15 6.78 0.81
CA ILE A 51 7.41 6.07 1.11
C ILE A 51 7.98 6.54 2.45
N ALA A 52 8.07 7.85 2.68
CA ALA A 52 8.61 8.40 3.91
C ALA A 52 7.77 8.01 5.13
N ALA A 53 6.44 8.10 5.03
CA ALA A 53 5.53 7.74 6.12
C ALA A 53 5.61 6.24 6.45
N ASN A 54 5.57 5.35 5.45
CA ASN A 54 5.72 3.91 5.69
C ASN A 54 7.12 3.56 6.24
N SER A 55 8.17 4.27 5.81
CA SER A 55 9.53 4.05 6.33
C SER A 55 9.62 4.44 7.80
N ALA A 56 9.06 5.59 8.18
CA ALA A 56 9.00 6.02 9.58
C ALA A 56 8.22 5.03 10.45
N ILE A 57 7.10 4.51 9.96
CA ILE A 57 6.32 3.47 10.65
C ILE A 57 7.11 2.15 10.72
N GLY A 58 7.85 1.80 9.67
CA GLY A 58 8.79 0.68 9.69
C GLY A 58 9.83 0.83 10.80
N PHE A 59 10.46 1.99 10.92
CA PHE A 59 11.43 2.24 11.99
C PHE A 59 10.79 2.21 13.38
N LEU A 60 9.57 2.70 13.53
CA LEU A 60 8.78 2.60 14.76
C LEU A 60 8.54 1.14 15.16
N ALA A 61 8.18 0.30 14.20
CA ALA A 61 7.96 -1.12 14.41
C ALA A 61 9.26 -1.86 14.77
N LEU A 62 10.37 -1.57 14.07
CA LEU A 62 11.69 -2.15 14.39
C LEU A 62 12.15 -1.75 15.80
N TRP A 63 11.95 -0.49 16.17
CA TRP A 63 12.22 0.00 17.52
C TRP A 63 11.37 -0.75 18.55
N LYS A 64 10.07 -0.94 18.27
CA LYS A 64 9.15 -1.66 19.16
C LYS A 64 9.52 -3.13 19.34
N MET A 65 10.12 -3.76 18.33
CA MET A 65 10.60 -5.14 18.35
C MET A 65 11.97 -5.31 19.03
N ASP A 66 12.59 -4.21 19.49
CA ASP A 66 13.91 -4.20 20.13
C ASP A 66 15.01 -4.88 19.29
N MET A 67 14.96 -4.70 17.96
CA MET A 67 15.99 -5.25 17.07
C MET A 67 17.30 -4.48 17.25
N THR A 68 18.21 -5.03 18.07
CA THR A 68 19.50 -4.40 18.45
C THR A 68 20.72 -5.11 17.86
N GLY A 69 20.54 -6.17 17.05
CA GLY A 69 21.62 -6.93 16.45
C GLY A 69 22.31 -6.26 15.24
N ALA A 70 23.33 -6.91 14.69
CA ALA A 70 24.11 -6.43 13.54
C ALA A 70 23.29 -6.16 12.26
N ILE A 71 22.09 -6.74 12.18
CA ILE A 71 21.15 -6.53 11.07
C ILE A 71 20.43 -5.16 11.19
N ALA A 72 20.32 -4.59 12.39
CA ALA A 72 19.53 -3.37 12.63
C ALA A 72 20.00 -2.15 11.81
N PRO A 73 21.31 -1.84 11.69
CA PRO A 73 21.77 -0.73 10.83
C PRO A 73 21.47 -0.97 9.34
N LEU A 74 21.55 -2.24 8.89
CA LEU A 74 21.22 -2.59 7.51
C LEU A 74 19.72 -2.49 7.25
N MET A 75 18.87 -2.84 8.23
CA MET A 75 17.42 -2.69 8.14
C MET A 75 17.00 -1.22 8.00
N ALA A 76 17.71 -0.29 8.65
CA ALA A 76 17.46 1.14 8.50
C ALA A 76 17.57 1.62 7.04
N ILE A 77 18.44 0.98 6.25
CA ILE A 77 18.61 1.25 4.82
C ILE A 77 17.69 0.35 3.96
N ALA A 78 17.57 -0.93 4.33
CA ALA A 78 16.81 -1.91 3.56
C ALA A 78 15.31 -1.56 3.53
N VAL A 79 14.71 -1.14 4.64
CA VAL A 79 13.28 -0.80 4.73
C VAL A 79 12.84 0.25 3.68
N PRO A 80 13.44 1.45 3.60
CA PRO A 80 13.01 2.44 2.61
C PRO A 80 13.27 1.97 1.17
N LEU A 81 14.37 1.27 0.91
CA LEU A 81 14.69 0.74 -0.43
C LEU A 81 13.70 -0.34 -0.87
N VAL A 82 13.36 -1.27 0.02
CA VAL A 82 12.36 -2.31 -0.22
C VAL A 82 10.98 -1.71 -0.40
N LEU A 83 10.60 -0.68 0.37
CA LEU A 83 9.34 0.04 0.15
C LEU A 83 9.30 0.70 -1.24
N VAL A 84 10.38 1.37 -1.65
CA VAL A 84 10.51 1.92 -3.01
C VAL A 84 10.36 0.83 -4.06
N MET A 85 10.98 -0.33 -3.86
CA MET A 85 10.89 -1.47 -4.76
C MET A 85 9.46 -2.02 -4.82
N LEU A 86 8.88 -2.45 -3.70
CA LEU A 86 7.55 -3.09 -3.63
C LEU A 86 6.44 -2.14 -4.13
N PHE A 87 6.42 -0.90 -3.64
CA PHE A 87 5.42 0.07 -4.07
C PHE A 87 5.68 0.55 -5.49
N GLY A 88 6.94 0.65 -5.89
CA GLY A 88 7.36 1.00 -7.23
C GLY A 88 6.87 0.00 -8.27
N VAL A 89 7.16 -1.30 -8.11
CA VAL A 89 6.71 -2.32 -9.05
C VAL A 89 5.19 -2.41 -9.11
N ARG A 90 4.51 -2.27 -7.96
CA ARG A 90 3.05 -2.20 -7.89
C ARG A 90 2.51 -1.04 -8.70
N TYR A 91 3.01 0.17 -8.43
CA TYR A 91 2.60 1.39 -9.12
C TYR A 91 2.87 1.33 -10.62
N LEU A 92 4.06 0.87 -11.03
CA LEU A 92 4.46 0.77 -12.43
C LEU A 92 3.60 -0.26 -13.17
N GLY A 93 3.31 -1.41 -12.55
CA GLY A 93 2.42 -2.43 -13.11
C GLY A 93 1.02 -1.89 -13.39
N MET A 94 0.42 -1.23 -12.39
CA MET A 94 -0.89 -0.58 -12.53
C MET A 94 -0.85 0.51 -13.61
N LYS A 95 0.13 1.42 -13.55
CA LYS A 95 0.25 2.54 -14.49
C LYS A 95 0.43 2.07 -15.93
N ARG A 96 1.28 1.07 -16.17
CA ARG A 96 1.56 0.54 -17.51
C ARG A 96 0.32 -0.10 -18.13
N VAL A 97 -0.45 -0.86 -17.34
CA VAL A 97 -1.72 -1.43 -17.82
C VAL A 97 -2.77 -0.36 -18.05
N ALA A 98 -2.87 0.64 -17.16
CA ALA A 98 -3.77 1.78 -17.37
C ALA A 98 -3.46 2.51 -18.70
N GLN A 99 -2.19 2.81 -18.96
CA GLN A 99 -1.74 3.44 -20.21
C GLN A 99 -2.12 2.61 -21.44
N ARG A 100 -1.89 1.29 -21.41
CA ARG A 100 -2.27 0.38 -22.50
C ARG A 100 -3.78 0.31 -22.74
N GLN A 101 -4.58 0.60 -21.72
CA GLN A 101 -6.04 0.62 -21.80
C GLN A 101 -6.62 2.01 -22.11
N GLY A 102 -5.76 3.00 -22.39
CA GLY A 102 -6.15 4.39 -22.65
C GLY A 102 -6.68 5.11 -21.42
N LEU A 103 -6.33 4.67 -20.22
CA LEU A 103 -6.79 5.26 -18.96
C LEU A 103 -5.78 6.27 -18.42
N ALA A 104 -6.18 7.53 -18.35
CA ALA A 104 -5.44 8.55 -17.62
C ALA A 104 -5.65 8.35 -16.12
N VAL A 105 -4.56 8.05 -15.41
CA VAL A 105 -4.56 7.78 -13.96
C VAL A 105 -3.57 8.68 -13.23
N ARG A 106 -3.85 8.93 -11.95
CA ARG A 106 -2.95 9.63 -11.02
C ARG A 106 -2.75 8.82 -9.75
N PHE A 107 -1.55 8.87 -9.20
CA PHE A 107 -1.28 8.31 -7.88
C PHE A 107 -1.95 9.17 -6.79
N ARG A 108 -2.51 8.50 -5.78
CA ARG A 108 -3.02 9.11 -4.56
C ARG A 108 -2.54 8.29 -3.37
N ALA A 109 -1.95 8.98 -2.39
CA ALA A 109 -1.67 8.37 -1.10
C ALA A 109 -2.97 8.16 -0.33
N TRP A 110 -2.96 7.23 0.62
CA TRP A 110 -4.09 6.99 1.53
C TRP A 110 -3.73 7.54 2.89
N GLU A 111 -3.66 8.87 3.01
CA GLU A 111 -3.08 9.50 4.19
C GLU A 111 -3.79 9.12 5.49
N ALA A 112 -5.10 8.83 5.39
CA ALA A 112 -5.92 8.41 6.50
C ALA A 112 -5.55 7.03 7.09
N GLY A 113 -4.82 6.19 6.35
CA GLY A 113 -4.36 4.88 6.84
C GLY A 113 -3.09 4.95 7.70
N PHE A 114 -2.29 6.03 7.62
CA PHE A 114 -1.03 6.14 8.38
C PHE A 114 -1.21 6.16 9.89
N PRO A 115 -2.20 6.88 10.48
CA PRO A 115 -2.41 6.84 11.93
C PRO A 115 -2.69 5.45 12.46
N LEU A 116 -3.59 4.68 11.82
CA LEU A 116 -3.87 3.31 12.22
C LEU A 116 -2.62 2.42 12.10
N SER A 117 -1.88 2.58 11.00
CA SER A 117 -0.64 1.83 10.78
C SER A 117 0.43 2.13 11.85
N ALA A 118 0.57 3.40 12.26
CA ALA A 118 1.45 3.79 13.35
C ALA A 118 1.01 3.21 14.72
N VAL A 119 -0.29 3.18 15.02
CA VAL A 119 -0.82 2.57 16.25
C VAL A 119 -0.52 1.07 16.28
N ILE A 120 -0.73 0.36 15.17
CA ILE A 120 -0.42 -1.07 15.07
C ILE A 120 1.09 -1.30 15.30
N ALA A 121 1.94 -0.51 14.64
CA ALA A 121 3.39 -0.59 14.80
C ALA A 121 3.84 -0.34 16.25
N LEU A 122 3.28 0.66 16.94
CA LEU A 122 3.59 0.93 18.35
C LEU A 122 3.08 -0.16 19.29
N ALA A 123 1.88 -0.67 19.05
CA ALA A 123 1.25 -1.62 19.96
C ALA A 123 1.90 -3.01 19.88
N SER A 124 2.23 -3.48 18.67
CA SER A 124 2.66 -4.86 18.44
C SER A 124 3.97 -5.03 17.69
N GLY A 125 4.54 -3.96 17.12
CA GLY A 125 5.65 -4.09 16.16
C GLY A 125 5.21 -4.65 14.80
N ALA A 126 3.91 -4.88 14.59
CA ALA A 126 3.41 -5.34 13.30
C ALA A 126 3.28 -4.17 12.31
N LEU A 127 3.26 -4.52 11.01
CA LEU A 127 3.12 -3.55 9.94
C LEU A 127 1.76 -3.63 9.28
N TYR A 128 1.19 -2.45 9.02
CA TYR A 128 0.05 -2.28 8.12
C TYR A 128 0.47 -1.37 6.96
N PRO A 129 1.04 -1.93 5.86
CA PRO A 129 1.58 -1.14 4.76
C PRO A 129 0.49 -0.34 4.05
N ILE A 130 0.74 0.95 3.80
CA ILE A 130 -0.19 1.86 3.13
C ILE A 130 0.41 2.30 1.78
N PRO A 131 0.20 1.52 0.70
CA PRO A 131 0.84 1.78 -0.60
C PRO A 131 0.21 2.91 -1.40
N GLY A 132 -0.99 3.37 -1.01
CA GLY A 132 -1.81 4.22 -1.89
C GLY A 132 -2.32 3.45 -3.12
N SER A 133 -2.84 4.17 -4.11
CA SER A 133 -3.26 3.55 -5.38
C SER A 133 -3.30 4.56 -6.54
N VAL A 134 -3.52 4.06 -7.75
CA VAL A 134 -3.77 4.88 -8.93
C VAL A 134 -5.26 4.97 -9.21
N TYR A 135 -5.72 6.19 -9.45
CA TYR A 135 -7.13 6.51 -9.66
C TYR A 135 -7.32 7.17 -11.02
N PRO A 136 -8.41 6.84 -11.75
CA PRO A 136 -8.81 7.57 -12.94
C PRO A 136 -8.94 9.08 -12.69
N ILE A 137 -8.55 9.89 -13.69
CA ILE A 137 -8.67 11.35 -13.65
C ILE A 137 -9.99 11.83 -14.30
N THR A 138 -10.74 10.93 -14.95
CA THR A 138 -11.99 11.31 -15.65
C THR A 138 -13.13 11.64 -14.68
N HIS A 139 -13.98 12.58 -15.09
CA HIS A 139 -15.17 12.99 -14.35
C HIS A 139 -16.39 12.11 -14.61
N GLN A 140 -16.38 11.36 -15.72
CA GLN A 140 -17.51 10.54 -16.13
C GLN A 140 -17.03 9.10 -16.37
N TRP A 141 -17.34 8.25 -15.41
CA TRP A 141 -17.17 6.81 -15.55
C TRP A 141 -18.12 6.10 -14.59
N ARG A 142 -18.43 4.85 -14.91
CA ARG A 142 -19.24 3.98 -14.06
C ARG A 142 -18.40 2.79 -13.65
N TYR A 143 -18.42 2.49 -12.35
CA TYR A 143 -17.60 1.42 -11.79
C TYR A 143 -17.79 0.08 -12.48
N ARG A 144 -19.06 -0.32 -12.71
CA ARG A 144 -19.40 -1.59 -13.37
C ARG A 144 -18.83 -1.71 -14.79
N GLU A 145 -18.86 -0.62 -15.56
CA GLU A 145 -18.39 -0.60 -16.94
C GLU A 145 -16.86 -0.68 -17.02
N TRP A 146 -16.17 -0.10 -16.05
CA TRP A 146 -14.71 -0.03 -16.00
C TRP A 146 -14.09 -1.17 -15.20
N LEU A 147 -14.90 -1.98 -14.53
CA LEU A 147 -14.44 -3.06 -13.67
C LEU A 147 -13.45 -4.01 -14.36
N PRO A 148 -13.64 -4.43 -15.63
CA PRO A 148 -12.64 -5.26 -16.31
C PRO A 148 -11.28 -4.57 -16.49
N LYS A 149 -11.28 -3.25 -16.73
CA LYS A 149 -10.06 -2.45 -16.87
C LYS A 149 -9.36 -2.30 -15.51
N LEU A 150 -10.11 -1.94 -14.48
CA LEU A 150 -9.62 -1.77 -13.11
C LEU A 150 -9.13 -3.09 -12.50
N GLY A 151 -9.80 -4.20 -12.73
CA GLY A 151 -9.38 -5.52 -12.26
C GLY A 151 -8.05 -5.97 -12.89
N ARG A 152 -7.89 -5.79 -14.21
CA ARG A 152 -6.60 -6.06 -14.88
C ARG A 152 -5.48 -5.14 -14.39
N MET A 153 -5.80 -3.88 -14.11
CA MET A 153 -4.87 -2.93 -13.52
C MET A 153 -4.44 -3.36 -12.12
N ALA A 154 -5.39 -3.77 -11.28
CA ALA A 154 -5.15 -4.30 -9.94
C ALA A 154 -4.27 -5.56 -9.98
N LEU A 155 -4.56 -6.52 -10.89
CA LEU A 155 -3.75 -7.72 -11.08
C LEU A 155 -2.31 -7.38 -11.47
N ALA A 156 -2.11 -6.42 -12.36
CA ALA A 156 -0.79 -5.98 -12.77
C ALA A 156 -0.02 -5.27 -11.65
N GLY A 157 -0.72 -4.71 -10.66
CA GLY A 157 -0.11 -4.18 -9.45
C GLY A 157 0.25 -5.26 -8.43
N THR A 158 -0.63 -6.22 -8.19
CA THR A 158 -0.46 -7.24 -7.15
C THR A 158 0.50 -8.36 -7.55
N LEU A 159 0.44 -8.82 -8.81
CA LEU A 159 1.20 -9.99 -9.26
C LEU A 159 2.72 -9.80 -9.14
N PRO A 160 3.33 -8.68 -9.57
CA PRO A 160 4.77 -8.48 -9.40
C PRO A 160 5.20 -8.45 -7.93
N VAL A 161 4.38 -7.86 -7.05
CA VAL A 161 4.66 -7.84 -5.61
C VAL A 161 4.64 -9.26 -5.05
N LEU A 162 3.60 -10.04 -5.37
CA LEU A 162 3.50 -11.43 -4.94
C LEU A 162 4.70 -12.25 -5.41
N LEU A 163 5.11 -12.10 -6.67
CA LEU A 163 6.28 -12.79 -7.22
C LEU A 163 7.59 -12.38 -6.53
N LEU A 164 7.78 -11.09 -6.24
CA LEU A 164 8.96 -10.64 -5.50
C LEU A 164 9.02 -11.23 -4.09
N VAL A 165 7.88 -11.26 -3.38
CA VAL A 165 7.82 -11.86 -2.04
C VAL A 165 8.05 -13.37 -2.12
N ALA A 166 7.48 -14.06 -3.10
CA ALA A 166 7.71 -15.49 -3.31
C ALA A 166 9.18 -15.81 -3.61
N VAL A 167 9.82 -15.03 -4.48
CA VAL A 167 11.25 -15.16 -4.78
C VAL A 167 12.09 -14.87 -3.54
N ALA A 168 11.74 -13.84 -2.77
CA ALA A 168 12.44 -13.56 -1.52
C ALA A 168 12.32 -14.71 -0.51
N SER A 169 11.13 -15.33 -0.39
CA SER A 169 10.90 -16.49 0.49
C SER A 169 11.72 -17.70 0.05
N ALA A 170 11.85 -17.93 -1.26
CA ALA A 170 12.67 -19.03 -1.78
C ALA A 170 14.16 -18.76 -1.55
N LEU A 171 14.62 -17.54 -1.83
CA LEU A 171 16.03 -17.16 -1.65
C LEU A 171 16.44 -17.16 -0.17
N SER A 172 15.55 -16.84 0.77
CA SER A 172 15.87 -16.87 2.20
C SER A 172 16.13 -18.27 2.76
N GLN A 173 15.84 -19.33 2.00
CA GLN A 173 16.18 -20.71 2.38
C GLN A 173 17.62 -21.10 2.02
N LEU A 174 18.32 -20.28 1.23
CA LEU A 174 19.72 -20.53 0.89
C LEU A 174 20.62 -20.23 2.09
N SER A 175 21.57 -21.12 2.36
CA SER A 175 22.62 -20.89 3.36
C SER A 175 23.70 -19.94 2.84
N ASP A 176 24.46 -19.31 3.76
CA ASP A 176 25.66 -18.52 3.46
C ASP A 176 25.46 -17.27 2.58
N LEU A 177 24.31 -16.61 2.69
CA LEU A 177 24.07 -15.34 2.01
C LEU A 177 24.85 -14.19 2.67
N PRO A 178 25.38 -13.22 1.88
CA PRO A 178 25.98 -12.01 2.42
C PRO A 178 24.99 -11.24 3.30
N LEU A 179 25.47 -10.62 4.39
CA LEU A 179 24.63 -9.95 5.39
C LEU A 179 23.70 -8.86 4.80
N TRP A 180 24.19 -8.10 3.80
CA TRP A 180 23.39 -7.07 3.13
C TRP A 180 22.23 -7.67 2.33
N LEU A 181 22.42 -8.85 1.72
CA LEU A 181 21.39 -9.55 0.98
C LEU A 181 20.37 -10.16 1.93
N MET A 182 20.83 -10.74 3.05
CA MET A 182 19.96 -11.22 4.11
C MET A 182 19.05 -10.12 4.65
N ALA A 183 19.60 -8.94 4.96
CA ALA A 183 18.80 -7.80 5.41
C ALA A 183 17.78 -7.33 4.35
N GLY A 184 18.16 -7.35 3.07
CA GLY A 184 17.24 -7.05 1.97
C GLY A 184 16.10 -8.05 1.85
N LEU A 185 16.40 -9.35 1.96
CA LEU A 185 15.40 -10.42 1.93
C LEU A 185 14.47 -10.37 3.14
N GLU A 186 15.03 -10.20 4.34
CA GLU A 186 14.28 -10.08 5.59
C GLU A 186 13.34 -8.86 5.54
N ALA A 187 13.84 -7.69 5.13
CA ALA A 187 12.99 -6.52 4.93
C ALA A 187 11.90 -6.77 3.86
N THR A 188 12.23 -7.45 2.76
CA THR A 188 11.27 -7.81 1.71
C THR A 188 10.16 -8.71 2.22
N LEU A 189 10.49 -9.70 3.06
CA LEU A 189 9.51 -10.60 3.65
C LEU A 189 8.68 -9.90 4.73
N TRP A 190 9.34 -9.15 5.60
CA TRP A 190 8.70 -8.43 6.70
C TRP A 190 7.73 -7.35 6.22
N LEU A 191 8.05 -6.62 5.15
CA LEU A 191 7.16 -5.63 4.54
C LEU A 191 6.19 -6.26 3.53
N GLY A 192 6.67 -7.25 2.77
CA GLY A 192 5.97 -7.84 1.64
C GLY A 192 4.85 -8.80 2.05
N LYS A 193 5.07 -9.66 3.04
CA LYS A 193 4.03 -10.58 3.55
C LYS A 193 2.77 -9.84 4.03
N PRO A 194 2.84 -8.85 4.94
CA PRO A 194 1.65 -8.09 5.31
C PRO A 194 1.08 -7.31 4.11
N LEU A 195 1.92 -6.76 3.22
CA LEU A 195 1.44 -6.06 2.03
C LEU A 195 0.59 -6.98 1.14
N ILE A 196 0.99 -8.21 0.85
CA ILE A 196 0.19 -9.12 0.01
C ILE A 196 -1.08 -9.62 0.73
N VAL A 197 -1.07 -9.73 2.06
CA VAL A 197 -2.27 -10.05 2.84
C VAL A 197 -3.30 -8.93 2.68
N PHE A 198 -2.93 -7.68 2.93
CA PHE A 198 -3.85 -6.55 2.77
C PHE A 198 -4.20 -6.27 1.31
N ASP A 199 -3.23 -6.38 0.38
CA ASP A 199 -3.44 -6.02 -1.03
C ASP A 199 -4.21 -7.08 -1.83
N ILE A 200 -4.28 -8.34 -1.36
CA ILE A 200 -4.88 -9.45 -2.11
C ILE A 200 -5.95 -10.18 -1.28
N VAL A 201 -5.59 -10.65 -0.08
CA VAL A 201 -6.37 -11.63 0.70
C VAL A 201 -7.61 -11.00 1.34
N LEU A 202 -7.55 -9.72 1.70
CA LEU A 202 -8.61 -9.03 2.45
C LEU A 202 -9.40 -8.05 1.55
N PRO A 203 -10.34 -8.51 0.71
CA PRO A 203 -11.08 -7.64 -0.22
C PRO A 203 -12.25 -6.87 0.43
N PHE A 204 -12.48 -7.04 1.74
CA PHE A 204 -13.65 -6.50 2.44
C PHE A 204 -13.28 -5.36 3.39
N PHE A 205 -14.30 -4.64 3.84
CA PHE A 205 -14.14 -3.56 4.82
C PHE A 205 -13.34 -4.02 6.05
N PRO A 206 -12.42 -3.19 6.60
CA PRO A 206 -12.05 -1.82 6.18
C PRO A 206 -10.99 -1.75 5.05
N PHE A 207 -10.62 -2.87 4.45
CA PHE A 207 -9.53 -2.99 3.47
C PHE A 207 -10.00 -2.93 2.00
N ALA A 208 -11.24 -2.51 1.75
CA ALA A 208 -11.84 -2.52 0.42
C ALA A 208 -11.15 -1.58 -0.60
N SER A 209 -10.29 -0.66 -0.14
CA SER A 209 -9.50 0.23 -1.03
C SER A 209 -8.30 -0.46 -1.68
N PHE A 210 -7.90 -1.62 -1.17
CA PHE A 210 -6.80 -2.42 -1.72
C PHE A 210 -7.20 -3.16 -3.00
N ASN A 211 -6.20 -3.65 -3.74
CA ASN A 211 -6.41 -4.27 -5.05
C ASN A 211 -7.27 -5.54 -4.98
N GLY A 212 -7.25 -6.25 -3.85
CA GLY A 212 -8.04 -7.47 -3.61
C GLY A 212 -9.52 -7.25 -3.88
N ARG A 213 -10.07 -6.08 -3.52
CA ARG A 213 -11.46 -5.73 -3.82
C ARG A 213 -11.75 -5.64 -5.31
N LEU A 214 -10.87 -4.97 -6.06
CA LEU A 214 -11.00 -4.85 -7.52
C LEU A 214 -10.89 -6.21 -8.21
N LEU A 215 -10.01 -7.09 -7.72
CA LEU A 215 -9.88 -8.46 -8.21
C LEU A 215 -11.14 -9.28 -7.93
N TRP A 216 -11.64 -9.24 -6.69
CA TRP A 216 -12.84 -9.97 -6.28
C TRP A 216 -14.07 -9.57 -7.12
N ASP A 217 -14.27 -8.26 -7.29
CA ASP A 217 -15.39 -7.74 -8.07
C ASP A 217 -15.27 -8.10 -9.56
N TRP A 218 -14.07 -8.02 -10.13
CA TRP A 218 -13.84 -8.30 -11.54
C TRP A 218 -13.94 -9.79 -11.87
N ASN A 219 -13.23 -10.64 -11.14
CA ASN A 219 -13.15 -12.07 -11.39
C ASN A 219 -12.76 -12.85 -10.13
N LYS A 220 -13.75 -13.52 -9.51
CA LYS A 220 -13.57 -14.32 -8.29
C LYS A 220 -12.58 -15.47 -8.43
N VAL A 221 -12.44 -16.05 -9.64
CA VAL A 221 -11.47 -17.13 -9.89
C VAL A 221 -10.06 -16.56 -9.84
N VAL A 222 -9.81 -15.44 -10.54
CA VAL A 222 -8.51 -14.77 -10.51
C VAL A 222 -8.16 -14.33 -9.09
N TRP A 223 -9.11 -13.73 -8.36
CA TRP A 223 -8.90 -13.40 -6.95
C TRP A 223 -8.58 -14.65 -6.12
N GLY A 224 -9.33 -15.74 -6.27
CA GLY A 224 -9.13 -16.97 -5.50
C GLY A 224 -7.74 -17.57 -5.73
N LEU A 225 -7.26 -17.59 -6.98
CA LEU A 225 -5.91 -18.04 -7.32
C LEU A 225 -4.83 -17.14 -6.69
N MET A 226 -4.99 -15.82 -6.80
CA MET A 226 -4.06 -14.86 -6.20
C MET A 226 -4.03 -14.97 -4.67
N THR A 227 -5.19 -15.15 -4.03
CA THR A 227 -5.32 -15.35 -2.59
C THR A 227 -4.67 -16.65 -2.13
N ALA A 228 -4.91 -17.76 -2.83
CA ALA A 228 -4.28 -19.04 -2.52
C ALA A 228 -2.74 -18.96 -2.62
N ALA A 229 -2.24 -18.32 -3.68
CA ALA A 229 -0.80 -18.11 -3.86
C ALA A 229 -0.22 -17.18 -2.78
N ALA A 230 -0.90 -16.09 -2.43
CA ALA A 230 -0.48 -15.19 -1.36
C ALA A 230 -0.42 -15.89 0.01
N ILE A 231 -1.44 -16.68 0.34
CA ILE A 231 -1.48 -17.50 1.56
C ILE A 231 -0.30 -18.49 1.56
N GLY A 232 -0.09 -19.20 0.45
CA GLY A 232 1.05 -20.12 0.31
C GLY A 232 2.39 -19.44 0.59
N VAL A 233 2.63 -18.25 0.03
CA VAL A 233 3.87 -17.48 0.25
C VAL A 233 3.99 -16.97 1.69
N VAL A 234 2.87 -16.63 2.35
CA VAL A 234 2.89 -16.18 3.76
C VAL A 234 3.34 -17.29 4.70
N PHE A 235 2.91 -18.52 4.46
CA PHE A 235 3.18 -19.68 5.32
C PHE A 235 4.46 -20.48 4.98
N VAL A 236 5.12 -20.14 3.87
CA VAL A 236 6.48 -20.60 3.53
C VAL A 236 7.51 -19.62 4.06
#